data_AF-A0A453SAB6-F1
#
_entry.id   AF-A0A453SAB6-F1
#
_cell.length_a   1.000
_cell.length_b   1.000
_cell.length_c   1.000
_cell.angle_alpha   90.00
_cell.angle_beta   90.00
_cell.angle_gamma   90.00
#
_symmetry.space_group_name_H-M   'P 1'
#
loop_
_entity.id
_entity.type
_entity.pdbx_description
1 polymer ?
#
loop_
_entity_poly.entity_id
_entity_poly.type
_entity_poly.pdbx_seq_one_letter_code
_entity_poly.pdbx_strand_id
1 'polypeptide(L)'
;QRATNHICMMMMIRVASLRGGLPSAHGATTARGKISAAFVFGDSIVDPGNNNDRLTEAKANFPPYGQDFPGGVATGRFSNGKVPGDMLAARLGIKELLPPYHGNDLPLSELLTGVVFASGGSGYDPLTSIPATATSSTGQLELFLEYKERLRTLVGEEEMTRVISEGIYFTVMGANDLANNYFAIPLRRHQYDLPSYVKFLVSSAVNFTMVRVLIET
;
A
#
# COMPACT_ATOMS: atom_id res chain seq x y z
N GLN A 1 -18.05 -25.69 -19.34
CA GLN A 1 -17.80 -25.43 -17.91
C GLN A 1 -17.02 -24.11 -17.83
N ARG A 2 -17.70 -23.00 -17.50
CA ARG A 2 -17.05 -21.68 -17.39
C ARG A 2 -16.24 -21.69 -16.09
N ALA A 3 -14.91 -21.74 -16.20
CA ALA A 3 -14.03 -21.45 -15.08
C ALA A 3 -14.17 -19.95 -14.78
N THR A 4 -14.90 -19.62 -13.72
CA THR A 4 -14.87 -18.30 -13.12
C THR A 4 -13.44 -18.09 -12.63
N ASN A 5 -12.65 -17.31 -13.37
CA ASN A 5 -11.31 -16.87 -12.97
C ASN A 5 -11.44 -16.00 -11.72
N HIS A 6 -11.53 -16.62 -10.55
CA HIS A 6 -11.24 -15.95 -9.29
C HIS A 6 -9.74 -15.69 -9.27
N ILE A 7 -9.31 -14.57 -9.87
CA ILE A 7 -7.99 -13.99 -9.59
C ILE A 7 -8.00 -13.75 -8.09
N CYS A 8 -7.18 -14.52 -7.37
CA CYS A 8 -7.13 -14.53 -5.92
C CYS A 8 -6.49 -13.21 -5.46
N MET A 9 -7.31 -12.17 -5.28
CA MET A 9 -6.88 -10.88 -4.75
C MET A 9 -6.67 -11.05 -3.24
N MET A 10 -5.42 -11.12 -2.80
CA MET A 10 -5.10 -11.21 -1.37
C MET A 10 -5.10 -9.79 -0.78
N MET A 11 -6.28 -9.38 -0.33
CA MET A 11 -6.48 -8.14 0.42
C MET A 11 -6.17 -8.40 1.89
N MET A 12 -5.17 -7.69 2.43
CA MET A 12 -4.82 -7.76 3.85
C MET A 12 -5.00 -6.39 4.48
N ILE A 13 -5.90 -6.29 5.47
CA ILE A 13 -6.08 -5.10 6.30
C ILE A 13 -5.47 -5.42 7.66
N ARG A 14 -4.50 -4.62 8.11
CA ARG A 14 -4.02 -4.65 9.50
C ARG A 14 -4.28 -3.32 10.19
N VAL A 15 -4.89 -3.42 11.36
CA VAL A 15 -4.98 -2.32 12.32
C VAL A 15 -3.88 -2.57 13.34
N ALA A 16 -2.85 -1.72 13.36
CA ALA A 16 -1.87 -1.76 14.45
C ALA A 16 -2.59 -1.23 15.70
N SER A 17 -2.70 -2.07 16.73
CA SER A 17 -3.09 -1.64 18.07
C SER A 17 -2.03 -2.19 19.01
N LEU A 18 -0.98 -1.40 19.23
CA LEU A 18 0.06 -1.73 20.20
C LEU A 18 -0.52 -1.53 21.60
N ARG A 19 -0.86 -2.62 22.29
CA ARG A 19 -1.05 -2.62 23.75
C ARG A 19 -0.06 -3.59 24.37
N GLY A 20 1.11 -3.08 24.72
CA GLY A 20 2.04 -3.71 25.64
C GLY A 20 2.08 -2.93 26.95
N GLY A 21 1.37 -3.39 27.97
CA GLY A 21 1.40 -2.80 29.32
C GLY A 21 0.31 -3.36 30.21
N LEU A 22 0.70 -4.08 31.27
CA LEU A 22 -0.22 -4.55 32.31
C LEU A 22 -0.94 -3.37 32.97
N PRO A 23 -2.24 -3.48 33.31
CA PRO A 23 -2.97 -2.39 33.93
C PRO A 23 -2.51 -2.20 35.38
N SER A 24 -1.90 -1.05 35.66
CA SER A 24 -1.94 -0.46 37.01
C SER A 24 -3.30 0.22 37.15
N ALA A 25 -4.10 -0.24 38.11
CA ALA A 25 -5.39 0.33 38.43
C ALA A 25 -5.18 1.77 38.90
N HIS A 26 -5.78 2.75 38.21
CA HIS A 26 -6.48 3.94 38.71
C HIS A 26 -7.16 4.60 37.51
N GLY A 27 -8.41 5.06 37.68
CA GLY A 27 -9.37 5.40 36.64
C GLY A 27 -8.80 6.11 35.40
N ALA A 28 -8.71 5.37 34.30
CA ALA A 28 -8.45 5.92 32.98
C ALA A 28 -9.65 5.56 32.10
N THR A 29 -10.41 6.57 31.70
CA THR A 29 -11.33 6.47 30.56
C THR A 29 -10.57 5.80 29.43
N THR A 30 -11.05 4.64 28.95
CA THR A 30 -10.43 3.93 27.85
C THR A 30 -10.48 4.83 26.61
N ALA A 31 -9.41 5.59 26.36
CA ALA A 31 -9.21 6.30 25.12
C ALA A 31 -9.26 5.24 24.01
N ARG A 32 -10.37 5.20 23.29
CA ARG A 32 -10.51 4.41 22.07
C ARG A 32 -9.50 5.02 21.10
N GLY A 33 -8.35 4.39 20.92
CA GLY A 33 -7.25 4.89 20.10
C GLY A 33 -7.79 5.33 18.74
N LYS A 34 -7.62 6.60 18.41
CA LYS A 34 -8.13 7.18 17.16
C LYS A 34 -7.13 6.80 16.06
N ILE A 35 -7.58 6.09 15.04
CA ILE A 35 -6.76 5.88 13.83
C ILE A 35 -6.53 7.26 13.21
N SER A 36 -5.28 7.69 13.13
CA SER A 36 -4.93 9.07 12.74
C SER A 36 -4.13 9.14 11.43
N ALA A 37 -3.59 8.01 10.95
CA ALA A 37 -2.87 7.91 9.69
C ALA A 37 -3.25 6.65 8.90
N ALA A 38 -3.06 6.68 7.57
CA ALA A 38 -3.21 5.51 6.71
C ALA A 38 -2.00 5.31 5.81
N PHE A 39 -1.43 4.11 5.84
CA PHE A 39 -0.30 3.70 5.01
C PHE A 39 -0.75 2.62 4.04
N VAL A 40 -0.64 2.91 2.75
CA VAL A 40 -1.16 2.03 1.70
C VAL A 40 -0.04 1.46 0.84
N PHE A 41 -0.06 0.15 0.66
CA PHE A 41 0.88 -0.62 -0.15
C PHE A 41 0.08 -1.40 -1.19
N GLY A 42 0.66 -1.67 -2.35
CA GLY A 42 -0.09 -2.41 -3.35
C GLY A 42 0.34 -2.22 -4.79
N ASP A 43 -0.61 -2.55 -5.66
CA ASP A 43 -0.51 -2.35 -7.09
C ASP A 43 -1.43 -1.21 -7.58
N SER A 44 -1.76 -1.24 -8.87
CA SER A 44 -2.63 -0.27 -9.55
C SER A 44 -3.98 -0.05 -8.86
N ILE A 45 -4.49 -1.05 -8.14
CA ILE A 45 -5.80 -0.95 -7.48
C ILE A 45 -5.81 0.21 -6.48
N VAL A 46 -4.70 0.47 -5.80
CA VAL A 46 -4.61 1.48 -4.74
C VAL A 46 -3.57 2.57 -5.03
N ASP A 47 -2.96 2.57 -6.21
CA ASP A 47 -1.98 3.58 -6.63
C ASP A 47 -2.66 4.92 -6.97
N PRO A 48 -2.36 6.03 -6.25
CA PRO A 48 -2.91 7.34 -6.55
C PRO A 48 -2.13 8.12 -7.61
N GLY A 49 -0.98 7.60 -8.07
CA GLY A 49 -0.10 8.25 -9.05
C GLY A 49 1.41 8.09 -8.79
N ASN A 50 1.85 7.12 -7.97
CA ASN A 50 3.27 6.84 -7.74
C ASN A 50 4.03 6.47 -9.02
N ASN A 51 3.31 6.03 -10.07
CA ASN A 51 3.89 5.70 -11.37
C ASN A 51 3.94 6.86 -12.37
N ASN A 52 3.44 8.05 -12.04
CA ASN A 52 3.30 9.16 -13.00
C ASN A 52 4.64 9.59 -13.63
N ASP A 53 5.68 9.69 -12.80
CA ASP A 53 7.02 10.13 -13.22
C ASP A 53 7.95 8.96 -13.61
N ARG A 54 7.41 7.74 -13.66
CA ARG A 54 8.17 6.54 -14.04
C ARG A 54 8.05 6.30 -15.54
N LEU A 55 9.12 5.77 -16.12
CA LEU A 55 9.11 5.25 -17.49
C LEU A 55 8.41 3.88 -17.52
N THR A 56 7.08 3.91 -17.46
CA THR A 56 6.20 2.74 -17.44
C THR A 56 4.87 3.03 -18.14
N GLU A 57 4.28 1.98 -18.73
CA GLU A 57 2.89 1.99 -19.21
C GLU A 57 1.88 1.71 -18.09
N ALA A 58 2.33 1.23 -16.92
CA ALA A 58 1.50 1.00 -15.75
C ALA A 58 1.23 2.32 -15.01
N LYS A 59 0.66 3.32 -15.67
CA LYS A 59 0.24 4.59 -15.08
C LYS A 59 -1.15 4.99 -15.58
N ALA A 60 -1.79 5.92 -14.87
CA ALA A 60 -3.16 6.34 -15.16
C ALA A 60 -3.32 7.87 -15.11
N ASN A 61 -2.30 8.60 -15.56
CA ASN A 61 -2.29 10.07 -15.66
C ASN A 61 -2.71 10.56 -17.06
N PHE A 62 -3.62 9.84 -17.72
CA PHE A 62 -4.14 10.16 -19.04
C PHE A 62 -5.61 9.70 -19.19
N PRO A 63 -6.38 10.21 -20.17
CA PRO A 63 -7.75 9.76 -20.42
C PRO A 63 -7.84 8.26 -20.78
N PRO A 64 -8.87 7.51 -20.36
CA PRO A 64 -10.12 7.99 -19.78
C PRO A 64 -10.11 8.13 -18.24
N TYR A 65 -8.96 7.97 -17.57
CA TYR A 65 -8.90 8.06 -16.11
C TYR A 65 -9.23 9.48 -15.60
N GLY A 66 -9.75 9.56 -14.37
CA GLY A 66 -10.04 10.82 -13.71
C GLY A 66 -11.29 11.59 -14.18
N GLN A 67 -12.13 11.01 -15.05
CA GLN A 67 -13.36 11.68 -15.56
C GLN A 67 -14.29 12.19 -14.46
N ASP A 68 -14.44 11.44 -13.37
CA ASP A 68 -15.29 11.76 -12.23
C ASP A 68 -14.50 12.42 -11.08
N PHE A 69 -13.19 12.61 -11.24
CA PHE A 69 -12.34 13.27 -10.26
C PHE A 69 -12.56 14.79 -10.34
N PRO A 70 -12.41 15.56 -9.23
CA PRO A 70 -12.55 17.02 -9.29
C PRO A 70 -11.72 17.63 -10.43
N GLY A 71 -12.41 18.33 -11.34
CA GLY A 71 -11.81 18.95 -12.52
C GLY A 71 -11.60 18.03 -13.74
N GLY A 72 -12.03 16.75 -13.68
CA GLY A 72 -11.86 15.79 -14.78
C GLY A 72 -10.40 15.42 -15.04
N VAL A 73 -9.54 15.52 -14.02
CA VAL A 73 -8.08 15.37 -14.15
C VAL A 73 -7.65 13.94 -13.82
N ALA A 74 -6.90 13.34 -14.73
CA ALA A 74 -6.24 12.06 -14.51
C ALA A 74 -5.04 12.23 -13.56
N THR A 75 -5.19 11.86 -12.29
CA THR A 75 -4.12 12.05 -11.29
C THR A 75 -3.09 10.92 -11.25
N GLY A 76 -3.29 9.83 -12.00
CA GLY A 76 -2.55 8.58 -11.81
C GLY A 76 -3.33 7.49 -11.07
N ARG A 77 -4.55 7.79 -10.60
CA ARG A 77 -5.50 6.82 -10.07
C ARG A 77 -6.05 5.96 -11.20
N PHE A 78 -5.99 4.64 -11.06
CA PHE A 78 -6.56 3.67 -12.03
C PHE A 78 -8.10 3.58 -11.91
N SER A 79 -8.76 4.73 -11.93
CA SER A 79 -10.20 4.89 -11.75
C SER A 79 -10.64 6.21 -12.40
N ASN A 80 -11.95 6.37 -12.59
CA ASN A 80 -12.51 7.68 -12.93
C ASN A 80 -12.49 8.64 -11.73
N GLY A 81 -12.39 8.12 -10.51
CA GLY A 81 -12.44 8.89 -9.27
C GLY A 81 -11.44 8.40 -8.24
N LYS A 82 -11.89 8.28 -6.99
CA LYS A 82 -11.11 7.73 -5.88
C LYS A 82 -10.73 6.27 -6.10
N VAL A 83 -9.56 5.87 -5.57
CA VAL A 83 -9.16 4.45 -5.43
C VAL A 83 -9.54 3.93 -4.03
N PRO A 84 -9.61 2.61 -3.80
CA PRO A 84 -10.00 2.03 -2.51
C PRO A 84 -9.20 2.56 -1.31
N GLY A 85 -7.92 2.92 -1.48
CA GLY A 85 -7.11 3.57 -0.44
C GLY A 85 -7.72 4.91 0.02
N ASP A 86 -8.10 5.78 -0.91
CA ASP A 86 -8.77 7.05 -0.60
C ASP A 86 -10.12 6.81 0.08
N MET A 87 -10.88 5.84 -0.42
CA MET A 87 -12.21 5.52 0.12
C MET A 87 -12.11 5.06 1.59
N LEU A 88 -11.10 4.24 1.90
CA LEU A 88 -10.82 3.79 3.26
C LEU A 88 -10.43 4.96 4.17
N ALA A 89 -9.47 5.80 3.74
CA ALA A 89 -9.03 6.96 4.52
C ALA A 89 -10.17 7.95 4.79
N ALA A 90 -11.00 8.23 3.77
CA ALA A 90 -12.15 9.12 3.90
C ALA A 90 -13.21 8.54 4.84
N ARG A 91 -13.50 7.22 4.75
CA ARG A 91 -14.44 6.53 5.65
C ARG A 91 -13.97 6.52 7.10
N LEU A 92 -12.66 6.52 7.34
CA LEU A 92 -12.08 6.61 8.68
C LEU A 92 -11.92 8.05 9.18
N GLY A 93 -12.27 9.04 8.37
CA GLY A 93 -12.14 10.46 8.72
C GLY A 93 -10.70 10.95 8.85
N ILE A 94 -9.77 10.30 8.15
CA ILE A 94 -8.33 10.65 8.16
C ILE A 94 -8.09 11.80 7.16
N LYS A 95 -8.41 11.56 5.89
CA LYS A 95 -8.36 12.56 4.80
C LYS A 95 -9.15 12.09 3.60
N GLU A 96 -9.52 13.02 2.71
CA GLU A 96 -10.31 12.71 1.52
C GLU A 96 -9.54 11.97 0.43
N LEU A 97 -8.25 12.26 0.28
CA LEU A 97 -7.37 11.70 -0.75
C LEU A 97 -6.00 11.42 -0.14
N LEU A 98 -5.45 10.23 -0.37
CA LEU A 98 -4.08 9.93 0.02
C LEU A 98 -3.12 10.34 -1.09
N PRO A 99 -2.01 11.03 -0.76
CA PRO A 99 -1.00 11.38 -1.74
C PRO A 99 -0.08 10.19 -2.06
N PRO A 100 0.46 10.10 -3.29
CA PRO A 100 1.61 9.26 -3.59
C PRO A 100 2.83 9.74 -2.78
N TYR A 101 3.73 8.83 -2.42
CA TYR A 101 4.98 9.17 -1.74
C TYR A 101 6.17 9.06 -2.70
N HIS A 102 6.80 10.21 -2.98
CA HIS A 102 7.98 10.33 -3.85
C HIS A 102 9.23 10.83 -3.10
N GLY A 103 9.29 10.63 -1.79
CA GLY A 103 10.37 11.15 -0.97
C GLY A 103 10.03 12.53 -0.41
N ASN A 104 10.57 13.61 -1.00
CA ASN A 104 10.73 14.93 -0.34
C ASN A 104 9.73 16.04 -0.70
N ASP A 105 8.70 15.74 -1.47
CA ASP A 105 7.78 16.73 -2.05
C ASP A 105 6.54 17.03 -1.20
N LEU A 106 6.20 16.16 -0.25
CA LEU A 106 5.01 16.35 0.57
C LEU A 106 5.21 17.31 1.77
N PRO A 107 4.21 18.13 2.11
CA PRO A 107 4.20 18.94 3.33
C PRO A 107 4.01 18.05 4.57
N LEU A 108 4.46 18.54 5.73
CA LEU A 108 4.40 17.77 6.97
C LEU A 108 2.98 17.32 7.34
N SER A 109 1.96 18.13 7.07
CA SER A 109 0.56 17.78 7.33
C SER A 109 0.09 16.53 6.58
N GLU A 110 0.61 16.31 5.37
CA GLU A 110 0.31 15.10 4.60
C GLU A 110 1.00 13.89 5.20
N LEU A 111 2.27 14.05 5.62
CA LEU A 111 3.02 12.98 6.28
C LEU A 111 2.32 12.54 7.57
N LEU A 112 1.95 13.47 8.46
CA LEU A 112 1.30 13.17 9.75
C LEU A 112 0.01 12.34 9.65
N THR A 113 -0.64 12.31 8.48
CA THR A 113 -1.91 11.63 8.23
C THR A 113 -1.77 10.45 7.26
N GLY A 114 -0.55 10.11 6.85
CA GLY A 114 -0.23 8.94 6.04
C GLY A 114 -0.31 9.15 4.53
N VAL A 115 0.31 8.21 3.80
CA VAL A 115 0.64 8.30 2.37
C VAL A 115 0.50 6.92 1.68
N VAL A 116 0.61 6.88 0.35
CA VAL A 116 0.59 5.63 -0.43
C VAL A 116 1.94 5.34 -1.07
N PHE A 117 2.41 4.10 -0.91
CA PHE A 117 3.63 3.54 -1.52
C PHE A 117 3.34 2.59 -2.69
N ALA A 118 2.07 2.27 -2.94
CA ALA A 118 1.64 1.36 -3.98
C ALA A 118 2.10 1.79 -5.38
N SER A 119 2.32 0.83 -6.28
CA SER A 119 2.80 1.09 -7.64
C SER A 119 2.13 0.16 -8.64
N GLY A 120 1.50 0.74 -9.67
CA GLY A 120 0.90 -0.01 -10.77
C GLY A 120 1.83 -1.08 -11.35
N GLY A 121 1.33 -2.32 -11.48
CA GLY A 121 2.11 -3.45 -11.99
C GLY A 121 2.89 -4.25 -10.93
N SER A 122 2.86 -3.83 -9.66
CA SER A 122 3.52 -4.56 -8.58
C SER A 122 2.78 -5.83 -8.13
N GLY A 123 3.50 -6.69 -7.41
CA GLY A 123 3.03 -7.94 -6.85
C GLY A 123 3.86 -8.35 -5.64
N TYR A 124 3.44 -9.41 -4.95
CA TYR A 124 4.19 -9.94 -3.82
C TYR A 124 5.50 -10.60 -4.26
N ASP A 125 5.53 -11.18 -5.46
CA ASP A 125 6.76 -11.67 -6.08
C ASP A 125 7.56 -10.47 -6.63
N PRO A 126 8.80 -10.22 -6.16
CA PRO A 126 9.59 -9.08 -6.63
C PRO A 126 9.80 -9.07 -8.14
N LEU A 127 9.81 -10.23 -8.80
CA LEU A 127 9.97 -10.33 -10.25
C LEU A 127 8.78 -9.74 -11.03
N THR A 128 7.59 -9.73 -10.45
CA THR A 128 6.36 -9.24 -11.09
C THR A 128 6.47 -7.78 -11.52
N SER A 129 7.18 -6.97 -10.74
CA SER A 129 7.33 -5.54 -10.97
C SER A 129 8.28 -5.18 -12.14
N ILE A 130 9.18 -6.09 -12.52
CA ILE A 130 10.27 -5.82 -13.47
C ILE A 130 9.75 -5.43 -14.86
N PRO A 131 8.84 -6.18 -15.51
CA PRO A 131 8.38 -5.83 -16.86
C PRO A 131 7.65 -4.50 -16.92
N ALA A 132 6.98 -4.12 -15.83
CA ALA A 132 6.26 -2.86 -15.70
C ALA A 132 7.16 -1.72 -15.19
N THR A 133 8.45 -1.94 -14.92
CA THR A 133 9.32 -0.94 -14.26
C THR A 133 8.65 -0.35 -13.00
N ALA A 134 7.87 -1.17 -12.29
CA ALA A 134 7.10 -0.77 -11.12
C ALA A 134 7.97 -0.84 -9.86
N THR A 135 7.53 -0.21 -8.78
CA THR A 135 8.19 -0.34 -7.47
C THR A 135 7.80 -1.68 -6.85
N SER A 136 8.76 -2.61 -6.76
CA SER A 136 8.57 -3.93 -6.16
C SER A 136 8.02 -3.86 -4.73
N SER A 137 7.41 -4.93 -4.23
CA SER A 137 6.94 -5.01 -2.85
C SER A 137 8.04 -4.63 -1.84
N THR A 138 9.26 -5.13 -2.02
CA THR A 138 10.42 -4.73 -1.21
C THR A 138 10.73 -3.23 -1.33
N GLY A 139 10.70 -2.67 -2.54
CA GLY A 139 10.91 -1.23 -2.74
C GLY A 139 9.85 -0.37 -2.07
N GLN A 140 8.60 -0.83 -1.96
CA GLN A 140 7.56 -0.10 -1.22
C GLN A 140 7.86 -0.07 0.29
N LEU A 141 8.44 -1.14 0.85
CA LEU A 141 8.89 -1.16 2.24
C LEU A 141 10.10 -0.24 2.46
N GLU A 142 11.02 -0.15 1.50
CA GLU A 142 12.15 0.77 1.53
C GLU A 142 11.67 2.24 1.53
N LEU A 143 10.70 2.59 0.68
CA LEU A 143 10.08 3.91 0.69
C LEU A 143 9.38 4.22 2.02
N PHE A 144 8.76 3.22 2.66
CA PHE A 144 8.17 3.41 3.98
C PHE A 144 9.23 3.63 5.08
N LEU A 145 10.39 2.97 5.01
CA LEU A 145 11.51 3.24 5.91
C LEU A 145 12.07 4.65 5.71
N GLU A 146 12.22 5.08 4.46
CA GLU A 146 12.61 6.46 4.15
C GLU A 146 11.60 7.47 4.70
N TYR A 147 10.30 7.20 4.50
CA TYR A 147 9.22 8.00 5.07
C TYR A 147 9.31 8.08 6.61
N LYS A 148 9.55 6.96 7.30
CA LYS A 148 9.70 6.93 8.77
C LYS A 148 10.85 7.83 9.21
N GLU A 149 12.01 7.71 8.55
CA GLU A 149 13.19 8.49 8.87
C GLU A 149 12.99 9.98 8.61
N ARG A 150 12.32 10.33 7.50
CA ARG A 150 11.95 11.70 7.18
C ARG A 150 11.01 12.28 8.24
N LEU A 151 9.98 11.53 8.62
CA LEU A 151 9.03 11.96 9.64
C LEU A 151 9.75 12.16 10.99
N ARG A 152 10.57 11.19 11.40
CA ARG A 152 11.41 11.26 12.61
C ARG A 152 12.27 12.52 12.63
N THR A 153 12.89 12.88 11.51
CA THR A 153 13.70 14.09 11.39
C THR A 153 12.88 15.38 11.55
N LEU A 154 11.63 15.38 11.07
CA LEU A 154 10.76 16.56 11.10
C LEU A 154 10.05 16.76 12.44
N VAL A 155 9.64 15.69 13.12
CA VAL A 155 8.78 15.76 14.33
C VAL A 155 9.37 15.10 15.57
N GLY A 156 10.52 14.43 15.46
CA GLY A 156 11.14 13.67 16.53
C GLY A 156 10.61 12.24 16.65
N GLU A 157 11.29 11.45 17.48
CA GLU A 157 11.03 10.01 17.66
C GLU A 157 9.64 9.71 18.23
N GLU A 158 9.24 10.47 19.25
CA GLU A 158 7.98 10.26 19.97
C GLU A 158 6.77 10.45 19.05
N GLU A 159 6.74 11.56 18.31
CA GLU A 159 5.62 11.88 17.43
C GLU A 159 5.61 10.97 16.19
N MET A 160 6.77 10.64 15.63
CA MET A 160 6.87 9.64 14.56
C MET A 160 6.30 8.29 15.04
N THR A 161 6.70 7.83 16.22
CA THR A 161 6.20 6.59 16.82
C THR A 161 4.69 6.64 17.02
N ARG A 162 4.15 7.77 17.48
CA ARG A 162 2.69 7.97 17.62
C ARG A 162 1.98 7.83 16.28
N VAL A 163 2.46 8.49 15.23
CA VAL A 163 1.86 8.43 13.88
C VAL A 163 1.89 7.01 13.30
N ILE A 164 3.02 6.30 13.46
CA ILE A 164 3.18 4.92 12.98
C ILE A 164 2.30 3.93 13.76
N SER A 165 2.19 4.10 15.09
CA SER A 165 1.42 3.21 15.97
C SER A 165 -0.09 3.42 15.91
N GLU A 166 -0.55 4.63 15.61
CA GLU A 166 -1.96 4.96 15.38
C GLU A 166 -2.37 4.84 13.90
N GLY A 167 -1.47 4.35 13.04
CA GLY A 167 -1.69 4.15 11.63
C GLY A 167 -2.46 2.86 11.31
N ILE A 168 -3.30 2.90 10.28
CA ILE A 168 -3.82 1.69 9.62
C ILE A 168 -2.96 1.34 8.41
N TYR A 169 -2.74 0.05 8.20
CA TYR A 169 -1.94 -0.47 7.09
C TYR A 169 -2.86 -1.25 6.16
N PHE A 170 -2.87 -0.85 4.88
CA PHE A 170 -3.72 -1.46 3.88
C PHE A 170 -2.90 -1.92 2.69
N THR A 171 -2.94 -3.23 2.41
CA THR A 171 -2.16 -3.86 1.34
C THR A 171 -3.07 -4.53 0.33
N VAL A 172 -2.89 -4.18 -0.94
CA VAL A 172 -3.61 -4.78 -2.07
C VAL A 172 -2.67 -5.03 -3.24
N MET A 173 -2.23 -6.28 -3.39
CA MET A 173 -1.48 -6.75 -4.56
C MET A 173 -1.65 -8.28 -4.69
N GLY A 174 -1.15 -8.87 -5.77
CA GLY A 174 -1.21 -10.33 -6.01
C GLY A 174 -1.82 -10.73 -7.35
N ALA A 175 -2.69 -9.88 -7.90
CA ALA A 175 -3.33 -10.13 -9.18
C ALA A 175 -2.29 -10.18 -10.32
N ASN A 176 -1.33 -9.27 -10.31
CA ASN A 176 -0.24 -9.22 -11.29
C ASN A 176 0.70 -10.43 -11.21
N ASP A 177 0.90 -11.01 -10.02
CA ASP A 177 1.73 -12.21 -9.86
C ASP A 177 1.16 -13.38 -10.67
N LEU A 178 -0.15 -13.58 -10.60
CA LEU A 178 -0.82 -14.62 -11.39
C LEU A 178 -0.98 -14.21 -12.85
N ALA A 179 -1.61 -13.07 -13.12
CA ALA A 179 -1.97 -12.67 -14.48
C ALA A 179 -0.74 -12.43 -15.36
N ASN A 180 0.22 -11.65 -14.87
CA ASN A 180 1.35 -11.21 -15.67
C ASN A 180 2.54 -12.16 -15.50
N ASN A 181 2.94 -12.45 -14.26
CA ASN A 181 4.20 -13.17 -14.00
C ASN A 181 4.08 -14.71 -14.08
N TYR A 182 2.88 -15.28 -13.90
CA TYR A 182 2.67 -16.72 -14.05
C TYR A 182 2.08 -17.11 -15.41
N PHE A 183 1.02 -16.44 -15.84
CA PHE A 183 0.29 -16.80 -17.06
C PHE A 183 0.79 -16.09 -18.33
N ALA A 184 0.92 -14.75 -18.33
CA ALA A 184 1.27 -14.00 -19.53
C ALA A 184 2.77 -14.11 -19.89
N ILE A 185 3.65 -13.93 -18.90
CA ILE A 185 5.10 -14.04 -19.04
C ILE A 185 5.50 -15.33 -18.32
N PRO A 186 5.75 -16.44 -19.03
CA PRO A 186 5.78 -17.77 -18.43
C PRO A 186 7.02 -18.07 -17.55
N LEU A 187 7.72 -17.08 -17.01
CA LEU A 187 8.94 -17.25 -16.22
C LEU A 187 8.68 -18.14 -14.99
N ARG A 188 7.63 -17.84 -14.20
CA ARG A 188 7.35 -18.60 -12.97
C ARG A 188 6.72 -19.96 -13.20
N ARG A 189 5.97 -20.16 -14.30
CA ARG A 189 5.41 -21.48 -14.63
C ARG A 189 6.45 -22.52 -15.08
N HIS A 190 7.68 -22.10 -15.40
CA HIS A 190 8.80 -23.02 -15.60
C HIS A 190 9.45 -23.47 -14.27
N GLN A 191 9.21 -22.74 -13.18
CA GLN A 191 9.81 -23.00 -11.86
C GLN A 191 8.81 -23.61 -10.86
N TYR A 192 7.52 -23.29 -11.01
CA TYR A 192 6.46 -23.70 -10.10
C TYR A 192 5.25 -24.23 -10.87
N ASP A 193 4.63 -25.30 -10.36
CA ASP A 193 3.22 -25.55 -10.65
C ASP A 193 2.34 -24.50 -9.93
N LEU A 194 1.08 -24.40 -10.36
CA LEU A 194 0.20 -23.34 -9.87
C LEU A 194 -0.02 -23.42 -8.34
N PRO A 195 -0.29 -24.60 -7.73
CA PRO A 195 -0.42 -24.70 -6.28
C PRO A 195 0.84 -24.25 -5.51
N SER A 196 2.03 -24.63 -5.97
CA SER A 196 3.29 -24.23 -5.32
C SER A 196 3.54 -22.74 -5.47
N TYR A 197 3.19 -22.15 -6.61
CA TYR A 197 3.31 -20.71 -6.80
C TYR A 197 2.34 -19.93 -5.90
N VAL A 198 1.08 -20.36 -5.80
CA VAL A 198 0.12 -19.75 -4.86
C VAL A 198 0.63 -19.85 -3.42
N LYS A 199 1.18 -21.00 -3.02
CA LYS A 199 1.78 -21.17 -1.69
C LYS A 199 2.94 -20.20 -1.46
N PHE A 200 3.81 -20.02 -2.45
CA PHE A 200 4.88 -19.02 -2.42
C PHE A 200 4.33 -17.60 -2.25
N LEU A 201 3.29 -17.21 -3.01
CA LEU A 201 2.68 -15.88 -2.89
C LEU A 201 2.03 -15.65 -1.52
N VAL A 202 1.36 -16.65 -0.95
CA VAL A 202 0.81 -16.58 0.41
C VAL A 202 1.92 -16.35 1.42
N SER A 203 3.04 -17.08 1.33
CA SER A 203 4.19 -16.88 2.20
C SER A 203 4.80 -15.48 2.03
N SER A 204 4.91 -14.98 0.80
CA SER A 204 5.39 -13.62 0.51
C SER A 204 4.46 -12.54 1.08
N ALA A 205 3.14 -12.72 0.98
CA ALA A 205 2.15 -11.79 1.55
C ALA A 205 2.18 -11.78 3.08
N VAL A 206 2.31 -12.94 3.71
CA VAL A 206 2.49 -13.05 5.17
C VAL A 206 3.80 -12.37 5.58
N ASN A 207 4.91 -12.65 4.88
CA ASN A 207 6.19 -12.03 5.18
C ASN A 207 6.13 -10.52 5.03
N PHE A 208 5.56 -10.00 3.94
CA PHE A 208 5.37 -8.56 3.72
C PHE A 208 4.65 -7.88 4.90
N THR A 209 3.60 -8.51 5.40
CA THR A 209 2.79 -7.99 6.51
C THR A 209 3.46 -8.18 7.87
N MET A 210 4.33 -9.19 8.00
CA MET A 210 5.06 -9.52 9.23
C MET A 210 6.43 -8.85 9.31
N VAL A 211 6.90 -8.18 8.25
CA VAL A 211 8.18 -7.45 8.29
C VAL A 211 8.13 -6.50 9.48
N ARG A 212 9.08 -6.68 10.41
CA ARG A 212 9.23 -5.88 11.64
C ARG A 212 9.19 -4.38 11.39
N VAL A 213 9.54 -3.94 10.19
CA VAL A 213 9.40 -2.55 9.71
C VAL A 213 8.01 -1.94 9.97
N LEU A 214 6.93 -2.71 9.81
CA LEU A 214 5.54 -2.27 10.05
C LEU A 214 5.09 -2.43 11.52
N ILE A 215 5.86 -3.14 12.35
CA ILE A 215 5.39 -3.69 13.64
C ILE A 215 6.24 -3.23 14.84
N GLU A 216 7.56 -3.07 14.65
CA GLU A 216 8.50 -2.61 15.67
C GLU A 216 8.83 -1.14 15.40
N THR A 217 8.14 -0.27 16.15
CA THR A 217 8.54 1.11 16.44
C THR A 217 9.61 1.10 17.51
#